data_AF-A0A845XZR1-F1
#
_entry.id   AF-A0A845XZR1-F1
#
_cell.length_a   1.000
_cell.length_b   1.000
_cell.length_c   1.000
_cell.angle_alpha   90.00
_cell.angle_beta   90.00
_cell.angle_gamma   90.00
#
_symmetry.space_group_name_H-M   'P 1'
#
loop_
_entity.id
_entity.type
_entity.pdbx_description
1 polymer ?
#
loop_
_entity_poly.entity_id
_entity_poly.type
_entity_poly.pdbx_seq_one_letter_code
_entity_poly.pdbx_strand_id
1 'polypeptide(L)' 'MSKSNRFDDLFGAAKRTKEQAPPSDKKKGKGQNPDYMRTTIYLPKSLHRQLKAAALEEEKEMSEVVTELVKQWLEAR' A
#
# COMPACT_ATOMS: atom_id res chain seq x y z
N MET A 1 -23.90 35.14 7.30
CA MET A 1 -23.10 34.76 6.11
C MET A 1 -22.28 33.53 6.49
N SER A 2 -22.65 32.36 5.96
CA SER A 2 -21.96 31.09 6.26
C SER A 2 -20.57 31.11 5.63
N LYS A 3 -19.52 30.92 6.43
CA LYS A 3 -18.15 30.75 5.95
C LYS A 3 -18.05 29.36 5.33
N SER A 4 -18.14 29.24 4.01
CA SER A 4 -17.78 27.99 3.33
C SER A 4 -16.29 27.74 3.56
N ASN A 5 -15.96 26.57 4.09
CA ASN A 5 -14.57 26.22 4.33
C ASN A 5 -13.93 25.86 2.97
N ARG A 6 -12.70 26.34 2.76
CA ARG A 6 -11.87 26.07 1.56
C ARG A 6 -11.76 24.58 1.20
N PHE A 7 -12.02 23.70 2.17
CA PHE A 7 -11.97 22.25 2.01
C PHE A 7 -13.23 21.67 1.33
N ASP A 8 -14.39 22.32 1.42
CA ASP A 8 -15.63 21.82 0.79
C ASP A 8 -15.54 21.81 -0.74
N ASP A 9 -14.90 22.82 -1.32
CA ASP A 9 -14.70 22.92 -2.77
C ASP A 9 -13.76 21.82 -3.30
N LEU A 10 -12.76 21.41 -2.50
CA LEU A 10 -11.83 20.34 -2.85
C LEU A 10 -12.54 18.97 -2.90
N PHE A 11 -13.37 18.66 -1.91
CA PHE A 11 -14.14 17.41 -1.89
C PHE A 11 -15.22 17.39 -2.99
N GLY A 12 -15.86 18.54 -3.25
CA GLY A 12 -16.83 18.69 -4.33
C GLY A 12 -16.21 18.57 -5.73
N ALA A 13 -14.97 19.03 -5.92
CA ALA A 13 -14.24 18.88 -7.18
C ALA A 13 -13.83 17.42 -7.44
N ALA A 14 -13.33 16.70 -6.42
CA ALA A 14 -12.95 15.29 -6.51
C ALA A 14 -14.15 14.36 -6.78
N LYS A 15 -15.33 14.71 -6.28
CA LYS A 15 -16.56 13.94 -6.53
C LYS A 15 -17.01 14.05 -7.99
N ARG A 16 -16.91 15.25 -8.59
CA ARG A 16 -17.25 15.52 -10.00
C ARG A 16 -16.33 14.81 -11.00
N THR A 17 -15.08 14.57 -10.65
CA THR A 17 -14.12 13.84 -11.52
C THR A 17 -14.39 12.34 -11.57
N LYS A 18 -15.09 11.78 -10.57
CA LYS A 18 -15.34 10.34 -10.47
C LYS A 18 -16.44 9.83 -11.42
N GLU A 19 -17.30 10.72 -11.91
CA GLU A 19 -18.43 10.40 -12.81
C GLU A 19 -18.07 10.42 -14.31
N GLN A 20 -16.89 10.92 -14.69
CA GLN A 20 -16.50 11.07 -16.11
C GLN A 20 -15.18 10.39 -16.50
N ALA A 21 -14.53 9.68 -15.58
CA ALA A 21 -13.34 8.90 -15.95
C ALA A 21 -13.76 7.56 -16.59
N PRO A 22 -13.22 7.16 -17.76
CA PRO A 22 -13.33 5.79 -18.25
C PRO A 22 -12.80 4.83 -17.17
N PRO A 23 -13.23 3.55 -17.13
CA PRO A 23 -12.70 2.58 -16.18
C PRO A 23 -11.22 2.42 -16.45
N SER A 24 -10.39 3.18 -15.72
CA SER A 24 -8.98 2.87 -15.64
C SER A 24 -8.89 1.49 -15.01
N ASP A 25 -8.13 0.60 -15.64
CA ASP A 25 -7.62 -0.61 -15.02
C ASP A 25 -6.82 -0.18 -13.78
N LYS A 26 -7.53 0.12 -12.71
CA LYS A 26 -6.96 0.32 -11.39
C LYS A 26 -6.41 -1.05 -11.06
N LYS A 27 -5.09 -1.24 -11.26
CA LYS A 27 -4.35 -2.36 -10.70
C LYS A 27 -4.85 -2.48 -9.26
N LYS A 28 -5.67 -3.50 -9.02
CA LYS A 28 -6.29 -3.73 -7.71
C LYS A 28 -5.12 -3.83 -6.74
N GLY A 29 -5.06 -2.92 -5.76
CA GLY A 29 -3.99 -2.96 -4.77
C GLY A 29 -3.96 -4.33 -4.10
N LYS A 30 -2.82 -4.78 -3.59
CA LYS A 30 -2.63 -6.15 -3.06
C LYS A 30 -3.72 -6.61 -2.09
N GLY A 31 -4.30 -5.70 -1.28
CA GLY A 31 -5.41 -6.03 -0.39
C GLY A 31 -6.75 -6.41 -1.08
N GLN A 32 -6.88 -6.21 -2.38
CA GLN A 32 -8.02 -6.59 -3.21
C GLN A 32 -7.71 -7.77 -4.14
N ASN A 33 -6.47 -8.26 -4.14
CA ASN A 33 -6.08 -9.43 -4.91
C ASN A 33 -6.40 -10.70 -4.10
N PRO A 34 -7.21 -11.65 -4.63
CA PRO A 34 -7.57 -12.88 -3.92
C PRO A 34 -6.38 -13.79 -3.61
N ASP A 35 -5.25 -13.65 -4.31
CA ASP A 35 -4.05 -14.45 -4.09
C ASP A 35 -3.22 -13.97 -2.89
N TYR A 36 -3.60 -12.84 -2.27
CA TYR A 36 -2.88 -12.24 -1.15
C TYR A 36 -3.71 -12.24 0.13
N MET A 37 -3.10 -12.72 1.22
CA MET A 37 -3.62 -12.58 2.57
C MET A 37 -2.85 -11.47 3.32
N ARG A 38 -3.56 -10.54 3.96
CA ARG A 38 -2.94 -9.50 4.78
C ARG A 38 -2.50 -10.10 6.12
N THR A 39 -1.20 -10.09 6.37
CA THR A 39 -0.60 -10.50 7.64
C THR A 39 0.01 -9.30 8.34
N THR A 40 -0.28 -9.14 9.64
CA THR A 40 0.31 -8.09 10.48
C THR A 40 1.16 -8.75 11.56
N ILE A 41 2.43 -8.33 11.66
CA ILE A 41 3.41 -8.88 12.59
C ILE A 41 4.11 -7.75 13.35
N TYR A 42 4.60 -8.06 14.55
CA TYR A 42 5.45 -7.15 15.31
C TYR A 42 6.92 -7.42 14.96
N LEU A 43 7.65 -6.35 14.62
CA LEU A 43 9.09 -6.36 14.44
C LEU A 43 9.72 -5.36 15.43
N PRO A 44 10.93 -5.65 15.96
CA PRO A 44 11.71 -4.62 16.64
C PRO A 44 11.86 -3.37 15.77
N LYS A 45 11.75 -2.18 16.38
CA LYS A 45 11.79 -0.90 15.64
C LYS A 45 13.05 -0.74 14.79
N SER A 46 14.19 -1.21 15.29
CA SER A 46 15.46 -1.21 14.56
C SER A 46 15.39 -2.08 13.30
N LEU A 47 14.86 -3.30 13.44
CA LEU A 47 14.73 -4.24 12.32
C LEU A 47 13.75 -3.73 11.26
N HIS A 48 12.60 -3.19 11.67
CA HIS A 48 11.65 -2.59 10.72
C HIS A 48 12.27 -1.42 9.93
N ARG A 49 13.12 -0.60 10.57
CA ARG A 49 13.83 0.49 9.88
C ARG A 49 14.84 -0.03 8.87
N GLN A 50 15.60 -1.07 9.23
CA GLN A 50 16.56 -1.71 8.33
C GLN A 50 15.85 -2.35 7.13
N LEU A 51 14.76 -3.09 7.36
CA LEU A 51 13.93 -3.65 6.28
C LEU A 51 13.45 -2.56 5.32
N LYS A 52 12.93 -1.44 5.87
CA LYS A 52 12.45 -0.33 5.05
C LYS A 52 13.58 0.32 4.24
N ALA A 53 14.76 0.48 4.83
CA ALA A 53 15.92 1.07 4.16
C ALA A 53 16.41 0.18 3.02
N ALA A 54 16.61 -1.12 3.28
CA ALA A 54 17.04 -2.09 2.27
C ALA A 54 16.02 -2.21 1.12
N ALA A 55 14.71 -2.24 1.43
CA ALA A 55 13.67 -2.28 0.41
C ALA A 55 13.70 -1.03 -0.50
N LEU A 56 14.02 0.15 0.06
CA LEU A 56 14.17 1.37 -0.72
C LEU A 56 15.42 1.35 -1.60
N GLU A 57 16.54 0.86 -1.07
CA GLU A 57 17.81 0.75 -1.79
C GLU A 57 17.73 -0.25 -2.97
N GLU A 58 17.02 -1.36 -2.78
CA GLU A 58 16.82 -2.38 -3.81
C GLU A 58 15.63 -2.11 -4.75
N GLU A 59 14.91 -1.00 -4.58
CA GLU A 59 13.67 -0.68 -5.31
C GLU A 59 12.60 -1.79 -5.24
N LYS A 60 12.55 -2.52 -4.11
CA LYS A 60 11.62 -3.64 -3.87
C LYS A 60 10.51 -3.27 -2.91
N GLU A 61 9.37 -3.95 -3.03
CA GLU A 61 8.32 -3.81 -2.03
C GLU A 61 8.67 -4.65 -0.78
N MET A 62 8.50 -4.09 0.43
CA MET A 62 8.78 -4.82 1.68
C MET A 62 8.04 -6.17 1.76
N SER A 63 6.85 -6.27 1.17
CA SER A 63 6.09 -7.53 1.10
C SER A 63 6.78 -8.60 0.25
N GLU A 64 7.51 -8.21 -0.79
CA GLU A 64 8.27 -9.14 -1.63
C GLU A 64 9.45 -9.70 -0.85
N VAL A 65 10.22 -8.81 -0.20
CA VAL A 65 11.33 -9.18 0.69
C VAL A 65 10.86 -10.16 1.77
N VAL A 66 9.76 -9.86 2.45
CA VAL A 66 9.18 -10.75 3.47
C VAL A 66 8.70 -12.07 2.86
N THR A 67 8.12 -12.06 1.67
CA THR A 67 7.66 -13.28 0.99
C THR A 67 8.82 -14.20 0.65
N GLU A 68 9.92 -13.67 0.11
CA GLU A 68 11.14 -14.43 -0.19
C GLU A 68 11.73 -15.05 1.08
N LEU A 69 11.90 -14.26 2.14
CA LEU A 69 12.44 -14.74 3.42
C LEU A 69 11.57 -15.85 4.04
N VAL A 70 10.24 -15.71 3.97
CA VAL A 70 9.32 -16.74 4.46
C VAL A 70 9.41 -18.02 3.63
N LYS A 71 9.50 -17.92 2.29
CA LYS A 71 9.69 -19.09 1.42
C LYS A 71 10.99 -19.82 1.73
N GLN A 72 12.10 -19.09 1.81
CA GLN A 72 13.42 -19.65 2.14
C GLN A 72 13.41 -20.37 3.49
N TRP A 73 12.77 -19.78 4.51
CA TRP A 73 12.63 -20.42 5.82
C TRP A 73 11.79 -21.70 5.78
N LEU A 74 10.72 -21.74 4.98
CA LEU A 74 9.88 -22.94 4.81
C LEU A 74 10.60 -24.05 4.02
N GLU A 75 11.42 -23.69 3.03
CA GLU A 75 12.21 -24.65 2.24
C GLU A 75 13.38 -25.24 3.03
N ALA A 76 13.97 -24.46 3.95
CA ALA A 76 15.07 -24.92 4.80
C ALA A 76 14.62 -25.78 5.99
N ARG A 77 13.33 -26.13 6.08
CA ARG A 77 12.75 -26.86 7.20
C ARG A 77 12.79 -28.37 7.02
#